data_AF-A0A2N5IBF7-F1
#
_entry.id   AF-A0A2N5IBF7-F1
#
_cell.length_a   1.000
_cell.length_b   1.000
_cell.length_c   1.000
_cell.angle_alpha   90.00
_cell.angle_beta   90.00
_cell.angle_gamma   90.00
#
_symmetry.space_group_name_H-M   'P 1'
#
loop_
_entity.id
_entity.type
_entity.pdbx_description
1 polymer ?
#
loop_
_entity_poly.entity_id
_entity_poly.type
_entity_poly.pdbx_seq_one_letter_code
_entity_poly.pdbx_strand_id
1 'polypeptide(L)'
;MNNELNEMFIEMITTRIIVDVLEGERETRLIPCEELELKVHEGMSYLTLQDISEQIQKKFGKEVIIDVWEETGLNGYIYRYGGYGDYWVKHGTTRGFA
;
A
#
# COMPACT_ATOMS: atom_id res chain seq x y z
N MET A 1 -13.47 14.31 -1.83
CA MET A 1 -12.26 13.45 -1.92
C MET A 1 -12.74 12.01 -1.84
N ASN A 2 -12.24 11.15 -2.73
CA ASN A 2 -12.82 9.84 -2.98
C ASN A 2 -12.40 8.84 -1.89
N ASN A 3 -13.22 8.71 -0.83
CA ASN A 3 -13.02 7.76 0.27
C ASN A 3 -13.12 6.28 -0.16
N GLU A 4 -13.55 6.02 -1.40
CA GLU A 4 -13.77 4.66 -1.92
C GLU A 4 -12.51 3.79 -1.92
N LEU A 5 -11.31 4.38 -2.09
CA LEU A 5 -10.08 3.62 -2.12
C LEU A 5 -9.62 3.15 -0.73
N ASN A 6 -10.01 3.82 0.35
CA ASN A 6 -9.60 3.42 1.70
C ASN A 6 -10.06 2.00 2.05
N GLU A 7 -11.24 1.62 1.58
CA GLU A 7 -11.85 0.31 1.80
C GLU A 7 -11.38 -0.75 0.78
N MET A 8 -10.50 -0.36 -0.16
CA MET A 8 -10.03 -1.28 -1.19
C MET A 8 -9.24 -2.42 -0.57
N PHE A 9 -9.73 -3.64 -0.80
CA PHE A 9 -9.09 -4.90 -0.42
C PHE A 9 -7.84 -5.13 -1.27
N ILE A 10 -6.71 -5.39 -0.61
CA ILE A 10 -5.45 -5.78 -1.24
C ILE A 10 -5.03 -7.15 -0.69
N GLU A 11 -4.83 -8.10 -1.60
CA GLU A 11 -4.33 -9.44 -1.26
C GLU A 11 -2.83 -9.39 -0.90
N MET A 12 -2.46 -9.96 0.25
CA MET A 12 -1.09 -9.85 0.80
C MET A 12 -0.18 -11.02 0.38
N ILE A 13 -0.34 -11.54 -0.85
CA ILE A 13 0.48 -12.66 -1.37
C ILE A 13 1.62 -12.14 -2.26
N THR A 14 1.29 -11.40 -3.31
CA THR A 14 2.25 -10.86 -4.29
C THR A 14 2.47 -9.36 -4.15
N THR A 15 1.84 -8.75 -3.13
CA THR A 15 1.85 -7.31 -2.92
C THR A 15 3.21 -6.81 -2.45
N ARG A 16 3.66 -5.70 -3.03
CA ARG A 16 4.85 -4.97 -2.58
C ARG A 16 4.44 -3.61 -2.04
N ILE A 17 4.97 -3.26 -0.89
CA ILE A 17 4.72 -1.97 -0.24
C ILE A 17 6.04 -1.23 -0.15
N ILE A 18 6.14 -0.09 -0.82
CA ILE A 18 7.32 0.78 -0.84
C ILE A 18 6.95 2.05 -0.09
N VAL A 19 7.79 2.46 0.86
CA VAL A 19 7.56 3.63 1.70
C VAL A 19 8.75 4.57 1.58
N ASP A 20 8.50 5.80 1.15
CA ASP A 20 9.45 6.90 1.29
C ASP A 20 9.15 7.64 2.58
N VAL A 21 10.09 7.62 3.52
CA VAL A 21 10.02 8.41 4.76
C VAL A 21 10.63 9.78 4.49
N LEU A 22 9.83 10.83 4.69
CA LEU A 22 10.24 12.20 4.38
C LEU A 22 10.69 12.98 5.62
N GLU A 23 10.29 12.52 6.81
CA GLU A 23 10.68 13.12 8.09
C GLU A 23 12.16 12.79 8.39
N GLY A 24 12.99 13.81 8.54
CA GLY A 24 14.42 13.64 8.83
C GLY A 24 15.27 13.33 7.59
N GLU A 25 16.08 12.28 7.66
CA GLU A 25 16.87 11.82 6.52
C GLU A 25 16.00 10.98 5.60
N ARG A 26 15.88 11.41 4.33
CA ARG A 26 15.03 10.72 3.35
C ARG A 26 15.53 9.31 3.09
N GLU A 27 14.65 8.34 3.30
CA GLU A 27 14.95 6.93 3.09
C GLU A 27 13.77 6.23 2.42
N THR A 28 14.06 5.37 1.45
CA THR A 28 13.09 4.48 0.82
C THR A 28 13.23 3.08 1.39
N ARG A 29 12.11 2.50 1.84
CA ARG A 29 12.06 1.15 2.42
C ARG A 29 11.05 0.28 1.68
N LEU A 30 11.46 -0.96 1.39
CA LEU A 30 10.53 -2.02 1.01
C LEU A 30 10.02 -2.68 2.29
N ILE A 31 8.70 -2.71 2.48
CA ILE A 31 8.07 -3.26 3.68
C ILE A 31 7.57 -4.68 3.37
N PRO A 32 8.15 -5.72 3.97
CA PRO A 32 7.61 -7.08 3.91
C PRO A 32 6.21 -7.13 4.51
N CYS A 33 5.30 -7.89 3.88
CA CYS A 33 3.92 -8.00 4.37
C CYS A 33 3.85 -8.64 5.76
N GLU A 34 4.83 -9.45 6.12
CA GLU A 34 4.96 -10.10 7.43
C GLU A 34 5.26 -9.11 8.56
N GLU A 35 5.70 -7.89 8.25
CA GLU A 35 5.90 -6.82 9.24
C GLU A 35 4.60 -6.06 9.57
N LEU A 36 3.48 -6.41 8.92
CA LEU A 36 2.17 -5.80 9.12
C LEU A 36 1.23 -6.73 9.88
N GLU A 37 0.25 -6.14 10.57
CA GLU A 37 -0.81 -6.87 11.27
C GLU A 37 -1.88 -7.30 10.26
N LEU A 38 -1.64 -8.45 9.61
CA LEU A 38 -2.50 -8.98 8.55
C LEU A 38 -3.88 -9.42 9.06
N LYS A 39 -4.91 -9.16 8.26
CA LYS A 39 -6.26 -9.73 8.46
C LYS A 39 -6.41 -10.96 7.57
N VAL A 40 -7.34 -11.85 7.94
CA VAL A 40 -7.64 -13.07 7.17
C VAL A 40 -9.11 -13.10 6.83
N HIS A 41 -9.42 -13.32 5.55
CA HIS A 41 -10.79 -13.52 5.06
C HIS A 41 -10.80 -14.72 4.12
N GLU A 42 -11.69 -15.71 4.37
CA GLU A 42 -11.80 -16.94 3.58
C GLU A 42 -10.46 -17.68 3.35
N GLY A 43 -9.55 -17.61 4.31
CA GLY A 43 -8.21 -18.25 4.23
C GLY A 43 -7.16 -17.45 3.47
N MET A 44 -7.49 -16.26 2.99
CA MET A 44 -6.59 -15.32 2.31
C MET A 44 -6.18 -14.18 3.24
N SER A 45 -4.87 -13.91 3.31
CA SER A 45 -4.35 -12.75 4.04
C SER A 45 -4.55 -11.48 3.24
N TYR A 46 -5.06 -10.43 3.88
CA TYR A 46 -5.39 -9.17 3.24
C TYR A 46 -5.22 -7.97 4.17
N LEU A 47 -5.16 -6.79 3.57
CA LEU A 47 -5.34 -5.50 4.24
C LEU A 47 -6.13 -4.56 3.32
N THR A 48 -6.80 -3.56 3.91
CA THR A 48 -7.28 -2.44 3.11
C THR A 48 -6.16 -1.42 2.90
N LEU A 49 -6.30 -0.55 1.89
CA LEU A 49 -5.37 0.58 1.73
C LEU A 49 -5.35 1.48 2.97
N GLN A 50 -6.49 1.65 3.65
CA GLN A 50 -6.52 2.35 4.93
C GLN A 50 -5.68 1.66 5.99
N ASP A 51 -5.84 0.35 6.18
CA ASP A 51 -5.05 -0.42 7.14
C ASP A 51 -3.55 -0.24 6.90
N ILE A 52 -3.12 -0.29 5.63
CA ILE A 52 -1.72 -0.09 5.24
C ILE A 52 -1.26 1.32 5.66
N SER A 53 -1.99 2.37 5.27
CA SER A 53 -1.60 3.74 5.61
C SER A 53 -1.51 3.98 7.11
N GLU A 54 -2.49 3.47 7.88
CA GLU A 54 -2.51 3.65 9.34
C GLU A 54 -1.33 2.93 10.02
N GLN A 55 -1.02 1.70 9.60
CA GLN A 55 0.08 0.92 10.17
C GLN A 55 1.45 1.53 9.81
N ILE A 56 1.64 1.96 8.56
CA ILE A 56 2.88 2.61 8.12
C ILE A 56 3.06 3.95 8.82
N GLN A 57 2.02 4.77 8.92
CA GLN A 57 2.10 6.05 9.63
C GLN A 57 2.38 5.88 11.13
N LYS A 58 1.81 4.84 11.75
CA LYS A 58 2.12 4.49 13.15
C LYS A 58 3.60 4.10 13.33
N LYS A 59 4.21 3.47 12.32
CA LYS A 59 5.59 2.99 12.37
C LYS A 59 6.63 4.07 12.04
N PHE A 60 6.35 4.94 11.08
CA PHE A 60 7.34 5.87 10.53
C PHE A 60 6.98 7.36 10.67
N GLY A 61 5.79 7.70 11.17
CA GLY A 61 5.31 9.08 11.23
C GLY A 61 4.41 9.46 10.05
N LYS A 62 3.90 10.69 10.05
CA LYS A 62 2.90 11.15 9.07
C LYS A 62 3.48 11.57 7.72
N GLU A 63 4.73 12.01 7.69
CA GLU A 63 5.39 12.47 6.47
C GLU A 63 5.96 11.28 5.68
N VAL A 64 5.07 10.51 5.05
CA VAL A 64 5.41 9.34 4.23
C VAL A 64 4.70 9.37 2.88
N ILE A 65 5.35 8.80 1.87
CA ILE A 65 4.70 8.41 0.61
C ILE A 65 4.68 6.89 0.58
N ILE A 66 3.52 6.30 0.27
CA ILE A 66 3.34 4.84 0.27
C ILE A 66 2.89 4.42 -1.12
N ASP A 67 3.66 3.55 -1.77
CA ASP A 67 3.25 2.86 -2.98
C ASP A 67 2.90 1.41 -2.67
N VAL A 68 1.69 1.00 -3.02
CA VAL A 68 1.21 -0.38 -2.93
C VAL A 68 1.08 -0.93 -4.33
N TRP A 69 1.88 -1.94 -4.65
CA TRP A 69 1.87 -2.64 -5.92
C TRP A 69 1.17 -3.97 -5.71
N GLU A 70 -0.07 -4.04 -6.15
CA GLU A 70 -0.89 -5.24 -6.15
C GLU A 70 -0.78 -5.90 -7.52
N GLU A 71 -0.31 -7.15 -7.58
CA GLU A 71 -0.24 -7.91 -8.82
C GLU A 71 -1.32 -9.00 -8.83
N THR A 72 -2.33 -8.83 -9.69
CA THR A 72 -3.30 -9.88 -10.01
C THR A 72 -2.83 -10.62 -11.27
N GLY A 73 -3.21 -11.89 -11.45
CA GLY A 73 -2.61 -12.76 -12.46
C GLY A 73 -2.51 -12.21 -13.89
N LEU A 74 -3.40 -11.29 -14.31
CA LEU A 74 -3.38 -10.68 -15.64
C LEU A 74 -3.04 -9.18 -15.65
N ASN A 75 -3.13 -8.50 -14.50
CA ASN A 75 -2.93 -7.05 -14.38
C ASN A 75 -2.44 -6.73 -12.98
N GLY A 76 -1.62 -5.70 -12.82
CA GLY A 76 -1.39 -5.12 -11.50
C GLY A 76 -1.88 -3.69 -11.41
N TYR A 77 -2.03 -3.25 -10.18
CA TYR A 77 -2.47 -1.91 -9.83
C TYR A 77 -1.46 -1.29 -8.88
N ILE A 78 -1.14 -0.02 -9.13
CA ILE A 78 -0.28 0.76 -8.25
C ILE A 78 -1.15 1.81 -7.59
N TYR A 79 -1.23 1.76 -6.26
CA TYR A 79 -1.88 2.76 -5.43
C TYR A 79 -0.82 3.58 -4.73
N ARG A 80 -1.02 4.91 -4.67
CA ARG A 80 -0.13 5.82 -3.95
C ARG A 80 -0.90 6.58 -2.88
N TYR A 81 -0.35 6.65 -1.68
CA TYR A 81 -0.75 7.55 -0.61
C TYR A 81 0.29 8.65 -0.44
N GLY A 82 -0.13 9.87 -0.12
CA GLY A 82 0.79 10.99 0.10
C GLY A 82 1.30 11.63 -1.20
N GLY A 83 2.25 12.56 -1.07
CA GLY A 83 2.86 13.30 -2.19
C GLY A 83 1.98 14.38 -2.82
N TYR A 84 0.65 14.25 -2.74
CA TYR A 84 -0.35 15.22 -3.20
C TYR A 84 -1.38 15.60 -2.13
N GLY A 85 -1.27 14.99 -0.94
CA GLY A 85 -2.15 15.11 0.23
C GLY A 85 -2.39 13.75 0.89
N ASP A 86 -3.09 13.76 2.02
CA ASP A 86 -3.32 12.59 2.89
C ASP A 86 -4.45 11.68 2.38
N TYR A 87 -4.38 11.27 1.11
CA TYR A 87 -5.38 10.41 0.47
C TYR A 87 -4.74 9.46 -0.55
N TRP A 88 -5.42 8.34 -0.78
CA TRP A 88 -5.03 7.37 -1.79
C TRP A 88 -5.43 7.80 -3.20
N VAL A 89 -4.58 7.51 -4.17
CA VAL A 89 -4.86 7.62 -5.61
C VAL A 89 -4.41 6.35 -6.32
N LYS A 90 -5.14 5.95 -7.36
CA LYS A 90 -4.63 4.97 -8.31
C LYS A 90 -3.56 5.65 -9.16
N HIS A 91 -2.30 5.30 -8.93
CA HIS A 91 -1.15 5.92 -9.58
C HIS A 91 -0.84 5.28 -10.93
N GLY A 92 -1.08 3.98 -11.08
CA GLY A 92 -0.78 3.28 -12.32
C GLY A 92 -1.36 1.87 -12.41
N THR A 93 -1.04 1.21 -13.51
CA THR A 93 -1.37 -0.19 -13.79
C THR A 93 -0.15 -0.88 -14.38
N THR A 94 0.14 -2.09 -13.94
CA THR A 94 1.11 -2.97 -14.60
C THR A 94 0.36 -3.94 -15.51
N ARG A 95 1.01 -4.37 -16.60
CA ARG A 95 0.51 -5.46 -17.44
C ARG A 95 1.28 -6.71 -17.05
N GLY A 96 0.57 -7.72 -16.56
CA GLY A 96 1.16 -9.04 -16.35
C GLY A 96 1.58 -9.65 -17.69
N PHE A 97 2.66 -10.43 -17.67
CA PHE A 97 2.95 -11.35 -18.78
C PHE A 97 2.22 -12.65 -18.45
N ALA A 98 1.13 -12.93 -19.19
CA ALA A 98 0.50 -14.24 -19.19
C ALA A 98 1.38 -15.27 -19.91
#